data_AF-A0A1A8ZI97-F1
#
_entry.id   AF-A0A1A8ZI97-F1
#
_cell.length_a   1.000
_cell.length_b   1.000
_cell.length_c   1.000
_cell.angle_alpha   90.00
_cell.angle_beta   90.00
_cell.angle_gamma   90.00
#
_symmetry.space_group_name_H-M   'P 1'
#
loop_
_entity.id
_entity.type
_entity.pdbx_description
1 polymer ?
#
loop_
_entity_poly.entity_id
_entity_poly.type
_entity_poly.pdbx_seq_one_letter_code
_entity_poly.pdbx_strand_id
1 'polypeptide(L)'
;MLEPTPRGSRRLAITLAATGALLLTAAVAAAPASGATETTDVCDSFEAAGDNFAEYCIAEEAANDAVAANAIPGVDEIVSSPNIRQIANYPKFGGFASEGAYNSDLAFQGNYVFAGNYEGFSVFDVSNPASPQVVSQVVCSGSQGDPSVIGNLLFLAVDQVRTNDSCTSAVGSVTNPAHWEGVRIFDISDKAHPQYIKSVRTDCGSHTQTLVPGKDGKTAYIYVQSYSPSASAAYCKLPHDKISIIKVPLDNPTAAAVVATPVLFPGTTGANSTSGCHDITVYPELDLAAGACMGDGVLMDISDRENPVIISQVRDTNFAFWHSATFNNAGTKVVFTDELGGGSSAICTSSYRANQGADAIYDIVGSGADRKLVFRSYFKIPRLNSPRENCVAHNGSLIPAMGRDIMVQAWYQGGISVWDFTDSANPVEIAYWERGPLSETRNILGGAWSTYYHNGYIYSNDIQKGLDVIKLDDPRTNNARAIAFDELNVQTQPSYPACTTILTNRQNGGLDINSGITCLDGVTVNGATKVAPGAGLIAFNSTLNGSVTATDASVVSIVESNVNGSVAAVGATVRDSKVTGSVKTS
;
A
#
# COMPACT_ATOMS: atom_id res chain seq x y z
N MET A 1 -29.68 75.87 10.27
CA MET A 1 -30.07 76.45 8.96
C MET A 1 -30.31 75.28 8.04
N LEU A 2 -31.57 74.83 7.94
CA LEU A 2 -32.55 75.24 6.92
C LEU A 2 -32.43 74.37 5.67
N GLU A 3 -33.35 73.41 5.56
CA GLU A 3 -33.92 72.90 4.30
C GLU A 3 -34.41 74.05 3.39
N PRO A 4 -34.53 73.87 2.05
CA PRO A 4 -35.75 73.26 1.48
C PRO A 4 -35.62 72.48 0.14
N THR A 5 -36.68 71.70 -0.09
CA THR A 5 -37.19 71.00 -1.29
C THR A 5 -37.58 71.97 -2.44
N PRO A 6 -37.85 71.53 -3.72
CA PRO A 6 -39.19 70.98 -4.07
C PRO A 6 -39.36 70.04 -5.31
N ARG A 7 -40.39 69.18 -5.17
CA ARG A 7 -41.55 68.82 -6.05
C ARG A 7 -41.41 68.44 -7.54
N GLY A 8 -42.05 67.31 -7.87
CA GLY A 8 -42.77 67.07 -9.13
C GLY A 8 -43.68 65.83 -9.03
N SER A 9 -44.99 66.01 -9.20
CA SER A 9 -46.06 65.02 -9.01
C SER A 9 -46.79 64.71 -10.32
N ARG A 10 -47.36 63.51 -10.47
CA ARG A 10 -48.74 63.30 -10.95
C ARG A 10 -49.17 61.83 -10.84
N ARG A 11 -50.35 61.66 -10.22
CA ARG A 11 -51.16 60.43 -10.13
C ARG A 11 -51.96 60.25 -11.42
N LEU A 12 -52.31 59.01 -11.75
CA LEU A 12 -53.67 58.68 -12.20
C LEU A 12 -54.03 57.26 -11.75
N ALA A 13 -55.12 57.14 -11.02
CA ALA A 13 -55.78 55.90 -10.67
C ALA A 13 -57.14 55.89 -11.39
N ILE A 14 -57.54 54.73 -11.93
CA ILE A 14 -58.94 54.44 -12.26
C ILE A 14 -59.28 53.03 -11.75
N THR A 15 -60.46 52.98 -11.17
CA THR A 15 -61.06 52.01 -10.23
C THR A 15 -61.93 50.94 -10.90
N LEU A 16 -61.85 49.73 -10.31
CA LEU A 16 -62.89 48.76 -9.87
C LEU A 16 -64.21 48.46 -10.64
N ALA A 17 -64.55 47.16 -10.51
CA ALA A 17 -65.87 46.51 -10.27
C ALA A 17 -66.60 45.91 -11.49
N ALA A 18 -67.27 44.75 -11.44
CA ALA A 18 -67.45 43.64 -10.47
C ALA A 18 -68.26 42.50 -11.14
N THR A 19 -68.52 41.41 -10.38
CA THR A 19 -69.36 40.20 -10.61
C THR A 19 -68.59 38.98 -11.13
N GLY A 20 -68.60 37.78 -10.54
CA GLY A 20 -69.31 37.24 -9.37
C GLY A 20 -70.02 35.93 -9.72
N ALA A 21 -69.37 34.77 -9.57
CA ALA A 21 -70.00 33.46 -9.25
C ALA A 21 -68.95 32.34 -9.04
N LEU A 22 -68.93 31.77 -7.82
CA LEU A 22 -68.84 30.34 -7.41
C LEU A 22 -68.15 29.34 -8.38
N LEU A 23 -67.22 28.44 -8.00
CA LEU A 23 -67.09 27.57 -6.81
C LEU A 23 -65.73 26.80 -6.91
N LEU A 24 -65.33 26.17 -5.79
CA LEU A 24 -64.36 25.06 -5.60
C LEU A 24 -62.94 25.35 -5.06
N THR A 25 -62.84 25.01 -3.77
CA THR A 25 -61.77 24.27 -3.05
C THR A 25 -60.40 24.92 -2.85
N ALA A 26 -60.08 25.16 -1.58
CA ALA A 26 -58.78 25.52 -1.06
C ALA A 26 -57.81 24.33 -1.04
N ALA A 27 -56.58 24.54 -1.53
CA ALA A 27 -55.37 23.92 -1.01
C ALA A 27 -54.19 24.85 -1.31
N VAL A 28 -53.47 25.24 -0.25
CA VAL A 28 -52.25 26.05 -0.32
C VAL A 28 -51.17 25.21 -1.00
N ALA A 29 -50.72 25.62 -2.18
CA ALA A 29 -49.53 25.05 -2.81
C ALA A 29 -48.29 25.70 -2.18
N ALA A 30 -47.61 24.95 -1.31
CA ALA A 30 -46.25 25.23 -0.93
C ALA A 30 -45.34 25.08 -2.16
N ALA A 31 -44.50 26.08 -2.41
CA ALA A 31 -43.40 25.96 -3.37
C ALA A 31 -42.42 24.90 -2.86
N PRO A 32 -41.92 23.98 -3.71
CA PRO A 32 -40.85 23.10 -3.29
C PRO A 32 -39.56 23.92 -3.16
N ALA A 33 -38.99 23.91 -1.97
CA ALA A 33 -37.62 24.31 -1.75
C ALA A 33 -36.72 23.24 -2.37
N SER A 34 -36.26 23.46 -3.60
CA SER A 34 -35.16 22.70 -4.19
C SER A 34 -33.85 23.39 -3.81
N GLY A 35 -33.27 22.96 -2.70
CA GLY A 35 -31.89 23.23 -2.34
C GLY A 35 -31.15 21.90 -2.19
N ALA A 36 -31.02 21.15 -3.28
CA ALA A 36 -30.01 20.10 -3.33
C ALA A 36 -28.66 20.80 -3.55
N THR A 37 -27.88 20.91 -2.49
CA THR A 37 -26.46 21.18 -2.59
C THR A 37 -25.81 20.05 -3.38
N GLU A 38 -25.17 20.38 -4.50
CA GLU A 38 -24.24 19.49 -5.20
C GLU A 38 -23.19 19.00 -4.20
N THR A 39 -23.35 17.78 -3.69
CA THR A 39 -22.22 16.98 -3.22
C THR A 39 -21.56 16.46 -4.49
N THR A 40 -20.37 16.96 -4.83
CA THR A 40 -19.47 16.23 -5.73
C THR A 40 -19.32 14.84 -5.14
N ASP A 41 -19.77 13.82 -5.86
CA ASP A 41 -19.60 12.44 -5.45
C ASP A 41 -18.09 12.14 -5.39
N VAL A 42 -17.63 11.34 -4.42
CA VAL A 42 -16.20 10.95 -4.35
C VAL A 42 -15.79 10.25 -5.65
N CYS A 43 -16.73 9.56 -6.28
CA CYS A 43 -16.54 8.85 -7.52
C CYS A 43 -16.28 9.80 -8.70
N ASP A 44 -16.98 10.94 -8.77
CA ASP A 44 -16.72 11.97 -9.77
C ASP A 44 -15.28 12.52 -9.65
N SER A 45 -14.71 12.54 -8.44
CA SER A 45 -13.34 13.01 -8.21
C SER A 45 -12.28 12.03 -8.72
N PHE A 46 -12.53 10.72 -8.64
CA PHE A 46 -11.69 9.69 -9.27
C PHE A 46 -11.74 9.78 -10.80
N GLU A 47 -12.94 9.90 -11.38
CA GLU A 47 -13.07 10.09 -12.83
C GLU A 47 -12.35 11.35 -13.30
N ALA A 48 -12.46 12.44 -12.53
CA ALA A 48 -11.76 13.70 -12.82
C ALA A 48 -10.23 13.57 -12.72
N ALA A 49 -9.73 12.75 -11.78
CA ALA A 49 -8.31 12.39 -11.70
C ALA A 49 -7.89 11.41 -12.82
N GLY A 50 -8.85 10.85 -13.56
CA GLY A 50 -8.67 9.87 -14.62
C GLY A 50 -8.28 8.50 -14.09
N ASP A 51 -8.83 8.15 -12.95
CA ASP A 51 -8.73 6.84 -12.33
C ASP A 51 -9.93 5.97 -12.73
N ASN A 52 -9.67 4.69 -12.90
CA ASN A 52 -10.64 3.67 -13.28
C ASN A 52 -11.39 3.09 -12.05
N PHE A 53 -11.05 3.48 -10.82
CA PHE A 53 -11.73 3.03 -9.59
C PHE A 53 -13.19 3.50 -9.45
N ALA A 54 -13.57 4.59 -10.11
CA ALA A 54 -14.92 5.15 -10.02
C ALA A 54 -16.03 4.14 -10.39
N GLU A 55 -15.74 3.16 -11.25
CA GLU A 55 -16.70 2.11 -11.64
C GLU A 55 -17.08 1.17 -10.48
N TYR A 56 -16.21 1.02 -9.48
CA TYR A 56 -16.40 0.12 -8.33
C TYR A 56 -16.92 0.80 -7.07
N CYS A 57 -17.15 2.12 -7.15
CA CYS A 57 -17.86 2.88 -6.15
C CYS A 57 -19.28 2.32 -5.92
N ILE A 58 -19.68 2.20 -4.65
CA ILE A 58 -21.09 1.97 -4.30
C ILE A 58 -21.68 3.27 -3.73
N ALA A 59 -22.83 3.68 -4.28
CA ALA A 59 -23.60 4.80 -3.74
C ALA A 59 -24.20 4.38 -2.39
N GLU A 60 -23.83 5.09 -1.32
CA GLU A 60 -24.25 4.75 0.05
C GLU A 60 -25.54 5.49 0.41
N GLU A 61 -26.56 4.75 0.89
CA GLU A 61 -27.65 5.35 1.65
C GLU A 61 -27.12 5.68 3.05
N ALA A 62 -27.20 6.95 3.47
CA ALA A 62 -26.78 7.38 4.80
C ALA A 62 -27.45 6.49 5.88
N ALA A 63 -26.67 5.59 6.47
CA ALA A 63 -27.13 4.78 7.59
C ALA A 63 -27.46 5.72 8.77
N ASN A 64 -28.61 5.51 9.41
CA ASN A 64 -28.99 6.16 10.66
C ASN A 64 -28.20 5.55 11.83
N ASP A 65 -26.87 5.61 11.76
CA ASP A 65 -25.98 5.13 12.82
C ASP A 65 -25.84 6.18 13.92
N ALA A 66 -26.95 6.41 14.63
CA ALA A 66 -27.00 7.30 15.80
C ALA A 66 -26.27 6.74 17.04
N VAL A 67 -25.65 5.55 16.94
CA VAL A 67 -25.19 4.76 18.10
C VAL A 67 -23.68 4.89 18.38
N ALA A 68 -22.88 5.49 17.49
CA ALA A 68 -21.42 5.62 17.68
C ALA A 68 -20.86 7.06 17.69
N ALA A 69 -21.71 8.09 17.75
CA ALA A 69 -21.25 9.49 17.69
C ALA A 69 -20.26 9.91 18.81
N ASN A 70 -20.16 9.12 19.90
CA ASN A 70 -19.19 9.35 20.98
C ASN A 70 -17.89 8.51 20.86
N ALA A 71 -17.75 7.69 19.82
CA ALA A 71 -16.59 6.81 19.61
C ALA A 71 -15.78 7.13 18.34
N ILE A 72 -16.37 7.88 17.39
CA ILE A 72 -15.67 8.36 16.19
C ILE A 72 -14.84 9.60 16.59
N PRO A 73 -13.53 9.65 16.26
CA PRO A 73 -12.71 10.83 16.52
C PRO A 73 -13.25 12.08 15.82
N GLY A 74 -12.99 13.27 16.36
CA GLY A 74 -13.30 14.53 15.70
C GLY A 74 -12.51 14.72 14.40
N VAL A 75 -12.86 15.74 13.61
CA VAL A 75 -12.13 16.07 12.37
C VAL A 75 -10.65 16.22 12.63
N ASP A 76 -9.84 15.47 11.89
CA ASP A 76 -8.38 15.39 12.03
C ASP A 76 -7.85 14.94 13.41
N GLU A 77 -8.72 14.56 14.35
CA GLU A 77 -8.33 14.07 15.67
C GLU A 77 -7.60 12.74 15.51
N ILE A 78 -6.38 12.68 16.05
CA ILE A 78 -5.58 11.45 16.05
C ILE A 78 -5.92 10.65 17.30
N VAL A 79 -6.30 9.38 17.09
CA VAL A 79 -6.50 8.40 18.16
C VAL A 79 -5.63 7.18 17.87
N SER A 80 -4.99 6.62 18.90
CA SER A 80 -4.13 5.46 18.74
C SER A 80 -4.06 4.61 19.99
N SER A 81 -3.62 3.37 19.84
CA SER A 81 -3.24 2.53 20.97
C SER A 81 -1.95 3.06 21.63
N PRO A 82 -1.70 2.78 22.93
CA PRO A 82 -0.58 3.38 23.68
C PRO A 82 0.83 3.05 23.14
N ASN A 83 0.95 1.96 22.39
CA ASN A 83 2.18 1.42 21.84
C ASN A 83 2.53 1.93 20.44
N ILE A 84 1.70 2.78 19.81
CA ILE A 84 1.96 3.32 18.47
C ILE A 84 1.69 4.83 18.44
N ARG A 85 2.58 5.58 17.77
CA ARG A 85 2.46 7.03 17.65
C ARG A 85 3.07 7.55 16.36
N GLN A 86 2.41 8.55 15.76
CA GLN A 86 3.01 9.37 14.72
C GLN A 86 4.16 10.21 15.31
N ILE A 87 5.30 10.20 14.62
CA ILE A 87 6.51 10.94 15.04
C ILE A 87 6.89 12.05 14.07
N ALA A 88 6.44 11.94 12.82
CA ALA A 88 6.52 12.99 11.82
C ALA A 88 5.35 12.85 10.84
N ASN A 89 4.93 13.98 10.27
CA ASN A 89 4.05 14.06 9.12
C ASN A 89 4.66 15.12 8.19
N TYR A 90 4.79 14.78 6.90
CA TYR A 90 5.25 15.71 5.87
C TYR A 90 4.11 15.94 4.86
N PRO A 91 3.42 17.09 4.92
CA PRO A 91 2.30 17.38 4.04
C PRO A 91 2.64 17.35 2.55
N LYS A 92 1.64 17.08 1.71
CA LYS A 92 1.77 17.29 0.26
C LYS A 92 2.21 18.73 -0.04
N PHE A 93 3.06 18.90 -1.04
CA PHE A 93 3.70 20.17 -1.37
C PHE A 93 3.96 20.28 -2.88
N GLY A 94 4.32 21.48 -3.33
CA GLY A 94 4.74 21.71 -4.72
C GLY A 94 3.67 21.28 -5.73
N GLY A 95 4.08 20.51 -6.74
CA GLY A 95 3.19 20.01 -7.78
C GLY A 95 2.09 19.06 -7.29
N PHE A 96 2.20 18.56 -6.06
CA PHE A 96 1.27 17.58 -5.48
C PHE A 96 0.33 18.18 -4.44
N ALA A 97 0.33 19.51 -4.27
CA ALA A 97 -0.43 20.18 -3.21
C ALA A 97 -1.97 20.16 -3.41
N SER A 98 -2.46 19.89 -4.62
CA SER A 98 -3.89 19.85 -4.91
C SER A 98 -4.57 18.62 -4.30
N GLU A 99 -5.86 18.76 -3.97
CA GLU A 99 -6.69 17.66 -3.43
C GLU A 99 -6.71 16.45 -4.37
N GLY A 100 -6.83 16.67 -5.69
CA GLY A 100 -6.83 15.61 -6.72
C GLY A 100 -5.47 15.04 -7.10
N ALA A 101 -4.37 15.53 -6.52
CA ALA A 101 -3.05 14.90 -6.65
C ALA A 101 -2.91 13.85 -5.55
N TYR A 102 -3.58 12.72 -5.71
CA TYR A 102 -3.62 11.65 -4.70
C TYR A 102 -2.25 11.00 -4.56
N ASN A 103 -1.81 10.82 -3.31
CA ASN A 103 -0.65 9.99 -3.01
C ASN A 103 -1.00 8.52 -3.21
N SER A 104 0.00 7.74 -3.62
CA SER A 104 -0.13 6.33 -3.95
C SER A 104 0.99 5.50 -3.31
N ASP A 105 1.44 4.40 -3.93
CA ASP A 105 2.29 3.45 -3.22
C ASP A 105 3.71 3.96 -2.88
N LEU A 106 4.45 3.18 -2.08
CA LEU A 106 5.77 3.48 -1.57
C LEU A 106 6.78 2.41 -1.98
N ALA A 107 8.01 2.84 -2.26
CA ALA A 107 9.18 1.96 -2.35
C ALA A 107 10.33 2.52 -1.50
N PHE A 108 11.30 1.67 -1.14
CA PHE A 108 12.38 2.04 -0.23
C PHE A 108 13.76 1.62 -0.75
N GLN A 109 14.76 2.46 -0.47
CA GLN A 109 16.17 2.11 -0.66
C GLN A 109 17.03 2.74 0.45
N GLY A 110 17.54 1.91 1.35
CA GLY A 110 18.32 2.32 2.51
C GLY A 110 17.54 3.29 3.38
N ASN A 111 17.97 4.56 3.40
CA ASN A 111 17.30 5.64 4.13
C ASN A 111 16.38 6.49 3.23
N TYR A 112 16.04 6.04 2.02
CA TYR A 112 15.20 6.79 1.11
C TYR A 112 13.82 6.15 0.98
N VAL A 113 12.79 6.99 0.97
CA VAL A 113 11.41 6.64 0.64
C VAL A 113 11.07 7.29 -0.70
N PHE A 114 10.61 6.49 -1.65
CA PHE A 114 10.04 6.93 -2.92
C PHE A 114 8.53 6.89 -2.76
N ALA A 115 7.91 8.06 -2.66
CA ALA A 115 6.47 8.20 -2.44
C ALA A 115 5.77 8.55 -3.76
N GLY A 116 4.92 7.65 -4.23
CA GLY A 116 4.10 7.82 -5.42
C GLY A 116 3.02 8.87 -5.24
N ASN A 117 2.63 9.47 -6.36
CA ASN A 117 1.51 10.39 -6.47
C ASN A 117 0.95 10.33 -7.90
N TYR A 118 -0.32 10.64 -8.09
CA TYR A 118 -0.95 10.64 -9.42
C TYR A 118 -0.30 11.64 -10.39
N GLU A 119 0.38 12.65 -9.83
CA GLU A 119 1.13 13.67 -10.55
C GLU A 119 2.64 13.37 -10.66
N GLY A 120 3.15 12.25 -10.12
CA GLY A 120 4.56 11.84 -10.22
C GLY A 120 5.08 11.12 -8.97
N PHE A 121 6.26 11.49 -8.46
CA PHE A 121 6.77 10.95 -7.19
C PHE A 121 7.67 11.95 -6.45
N SER A 122 7.79 11.77 -5.14
CA SER A 122 8.75 12.49 -4.29
C SER A 122 9.77 11.52 -3.70
N VAL A 123 11.01 12.00 -3.51
CA VAL A 123 12.06 11.26 -2.82
C VAL A 123 12.33 11.93 -1.48
N PHE A 124 12.23 11.16 -0.40
CA PHE A 124 12.52 11.61 0.96
C PHE A 124 13.75 10.90 1.50
N ASP A 125 14.63 11.62 2.18
CA ASP A 125 15.66 11.08 3.06
C ASP A 125 15.06 10.98 4.48
N VAL A 126 15.01 9.75 4.99
CA VAL A 126 14.49 9.38 6.32
C VAL A 126 15.59 8.85 7.23
N SER A 127 16.86 9.21 6.98
CA SER A 127 17.99 8.93 7.88
C SER A 127 17.75 9.46 9.30
N ASN A 128 16.98 10.53 9.44
CA ASN A 128 16.30 10.90 10.68
C ASN A 128 14.77 10.77 10.52
N PRO A 129 14.17 9.65 10.96
CA PRO A 129 12.73 9.40 10.82
C PRO A 129 11.84 10.42 11.54
N ALA A 130 12.36 11.12 12.55
CA ALA A 130 11.62 12.18 13.24
C ALA A 130 11.65 13.52 12.47
N SER A 131 12.46 13.64 11.41
CA SER A 131 12.52 14.84 10.57
C SER A 131 12.91 14.47 9.12
N PRO A 132 11.98 13.82 8.37
CA PRO A 132 12.19 13.52 6.95
C PRO A 132 12.55 14.76 6.14
N GLN A 133 13.49 14.62 5.20
CA GLN A 133 13.91 15.69 4.31
C GLN A 133 13.51 15.38 2.87
N VAL A 134 12.96 16.36 2.17
CA VAL A 134 12.71 16.23 0.72
C VAL A 134 14.04 16.31 -0.01
N VAL A 135 14.30 15.33 -0.86
CA VAL A 135 15.47 15.27 -1.74
C VAL A 135 15.10 15.81 -3.12
N SER A 136 13.98 15.36 -3.66
CA SER A 136 13.45 15.83 -4.95
C SER A 136 11.94 15.57 -5.06
N GLN A 137 11.30 16.29 -5.98
CA GLN A 137 9.93 16.05 -6.42
C GLN A 137 9.92 16.06 -7.95
N VAL A 138 9.47 14.97 -8.55
CA VAL A 138 9.40 14.79 -10.00
C VAL A 138 7.94 14.86 -10.42
N VAL A 139 7.56 15.95 -11.08
CA VAL A 139 6.20 16.13 -11.62
C VAL A 139 6.13 15.50 -13.01
N CYS A 140 5.39 14.41 -13.12
CA CYS A 140 5.23 13.62 -14.34
C CYS A 140 3.88 12.89 -14.32
N SER A 141 2.80 13.63 -14.59
CA SER A 141 1.42 13.16 -14.45
C SER A 141 1.12 11.88 -15.22
N GLY A 142 0.37 10.99 -14.59
CA GLY A 142 -0.02 9.71 -15.16
C GLY A 142 -1.16 8.97 -14.46
N SER A 143 -1.68 9.49 -13.33
CA SER A 143 -2.54 8.75 -12.40
C SER A 143 -1.88 7.47 -11.86
N GLN A 144 -2.43 6.90 -10.78
CA GLN A 144 -1.83 5.81 -9.99
C GLN A 144 -0.44 6.15 -9.48
N GLY A 145 0.59 6.11 -10.32
CA GLY A 145 1.93 6.60 -9.96
C GLY A 145 2.66 5.71 -8.95
N ASP A 146 2.32 4.42 -8.90
CA ASP A 146 2.96 3.45 -8.02
C ASP A 146 4.44 3.23 -8.40
N PRO A 147 5.38 3.50 -7.48
CA PRO A 147 6.80 3.33 -7.74
C PRO A 147 7.27 1.92 -7.39
N SER A 148 8.22 1.40 -8.17
CA SER A 148 9.10 0.31 -7.73
C SER A 148 10.55 0.65 -8.08
N VAL A 149 11.51 0.18 -7.27
CA VAL A 149 12.93 0.52 -7.40
C VAL A 149 13.82 -0.72 -7.44
N ILE A 150 14.86 -0.68 -8.27
CA ILE A 150 15.96 -1.66 -8.21
C ILE A 150 17.28 -0.98 -8.55
N GLY A 151 18.21 -0.96 -7.60
CA GLY A 151 19.49 -0.28 -7.76
C GLY A 151 19.30 1.20 -8.14
N ASN A 152 19.73 1.58 -9.34
CA ASN A 152 19.61 2.96 -9.83
C ASN A 152 18.36 3.22 -10.68
N LEU A 153 17.38 2.32 -10.69
CA LEU A 153 16.19 2.47 -11.52
C LEU A 153 14.94 2.62 -10.67
N LEU A 154 14.04 3.50 -11.11
CA LEU A 154 12.66 3.61 -10.63
C LEU A 154 11.70 3.40 -11.80
N PHE A 155 10.69 2.57 -11.58
CA PHE A 155 9.56 2.35 -12.49
C PHE A 155 8.34 3.04 -11.92
N LEU A 156 7.63 3.80 -12.76
CA LEU A 156 6.43 4.54 -12.37
C LEU A 156 5.26 4.09 -13.25
N ALA A 157 4.19 3.63 -12.60
CA ALA A 157 2.95 3.26 -13.25
C ALA A 157 2.25 4.49 -13.89
N VAL A 158 1.63 4.30 -15.05
CA VAL A 158 0.79 5.29 -15.73
C VAL A 158 -0.47 4.59 -16.22
N ASP A 159 -1.58 4.89 -15.55
CA ASP A 159 -2.89 4.29 -15.83
C ASP A 159 -3.82 5.23 -16.62
N GLN A 160 -3.57 6.54 -16.53
CA GLN A 160 -4.31 7.51 -17.31
C GLN A 160 -3.65 7.72 -18.67
N VAL A 161 -4.40 7.45 -19.73
CA VAL A 161 -3.99 7.71 -21.12
C VAL A 161 -3.45 9.14 -21.28
N ARG A 162 -2.28 9.27 -21.90
CA ARG A 162 -1.58 10.53 -22.17
C ARG A 162 -1.48 10.80 -23.67
N THR A 163 -1.39 12.07 -24.06
CA THR A 163 -1.22 12.43 -25.47
C THR A 163 0.11 11.98 -26.08
N ASN A 164 1.13 11.77 -25.25
CA ASN A 164 2.43 11.17 -25.58
C ASN A 164 3.11 10.70 -24.27
N ASP A 165 4.32 10.17 -24.36
CA ASP A 165 5.06 9.59 -23.24
C ASP A 165 5.83 10.61 -22.38
N SER A 166 5.82 11.90 -22.71
CA SER A 166 6.55 12.92 -21.95
C SER A 166 5.85 13.26 -20.62
N CYS A 167 6.61 13.82 -19.67
CA CYS A 167 6.08 14.39 -18.43
C CYS A 167 5.31 15.70 -18.63
N THR A 168 5.32 16.27 -19.83
CA THR A 168 4.55 17.47 -20.20
C THR A 168 3.32 17.14 -21.06
N SER A 169 3.02 15.85 -21.23
CA SER A 169 1.83 15.37 -21.92
C SER A 169 0.56 15.90 -21.26
N ALA A 170 -0.55 15.91 -22.01
CA ALA A 170 -1.88 16.19 -21.50
C ALA A 170 -2.68 14.88 -21.37
N VAL A 171 -3.84 14.95 -20.70
CA VAL A 171 -4.81 13.84 -20.67
C VAL A 171 -5.19 13.49 -22.10
N GLY A 172 -5.13 12.19 -22.41
CA GLY A 172 -5.39 11.60 -23.71
C GLY A 172 -6.75 10.89 -23.77
N SER A 173 -6.81 9.87 -24.62
CA SER A 173 -8.01 9.06 -24.86
C SER A 173 -7.59 7.73 -25.47
N VAL A 174 -8.09 6.65 -24.89
CA VAL A 174 -7.84 5.27 -25.34
C VAL A 174 -8.38 5.00 -26.77
N THR A 175 -9.27 5.86 -27.26
CA THR A 175 -9.83 5.78 -28.64
C THR A 175 -8.86 6.27 -29.71
N ASN A 176 -7.79 6.97 -29.32
CA ASN A 176 -6.75 7.42 -30.24
C ASN A 176 -5.53 6.48 -30.17
N PRO A 177 -5.20 5.76 -31.26
CA PRO A 177 -4.09 4.81 -31.26
C PRO A 177 -2.70 5.46 -31.10
N ALA A 178 -2.58 6.78 -31.30
CA ALA A 178 -1.32 7.50 -31.11
C ALA A 178 -1.04 7.89 -29.64
N HIS A 179 -2.05 7.77 -28.76
CA HIS A 179 -1.89 8.07 -27.36
C HIS A 179 -1.18 6.94 -26.59
N TRP A 180 -0.67 7.29 -25.41
CA TRP A 180 0.32 6.50 -24.68
C TRP A 180 -0.07 6.31 -23.22
N GLU A 181 0.20 5.13 -22.69
CA GLU A 181 0.13 4.74 -21.28
C GLU A 181 1.01 3.49 -21.07
N GLY A 182 1.37 3.19 -19.83
CA GLY A 182 2.24 2.07 -19.49
C GLY A 182 3.19 2.40 -18.36
N VAL A 183 4.48 2.15 -18.53
CA VAL A 183 5.48 2.34 -17.47
C VAL A 183 6.54 3.36 -17.90
N ARG A 184 6.83 4.33 -17.03
CA ARG A 184 7.99 5.24 -17.17
C ARG A 184 9.16 4.73 -16.34
N ILE A 185 10.37 4.88 -16.84
CA ILE A 185 11.61 4.44 -16.22
C ILE A 185 12.52 5.64 -15.99
N PHE A 186 12.96 5.80 -14.75
CA PHE A 186 13.85 6.85 -14.30
C PHE A 186 15.18 6.27 -13.83
N ASP A 187 16.29 6.94 -14.16
CA ASP A 187 17.57 6.76 -13.48
C ASP A 187 17.55 7.61 -12.20
N ILE A 188 17.76 6.95 -11.06
CA ILE A 188 17.79 7.52 -9.71
C ILE A 188 19.17 7.37 -9.04
N SER A 189 20.24 7.23 -9.83
CA SER A 189 21.62 7.24 -9.34
C SER A 189 21.95 8.54 -8.60
N ASP A 190 21.45 9.67 -9.10
CA ASP A 190 21.33 10.93 -8.36
C ASP A 190 19.87 11.15 -7.93
N LYS A 191 19.58 10.85 -6.67
CA LYS A 191 18.24 10.98 -6.08
C LYS A 191 17.75 12.43 -6.02
N ALA A 192 18.66 13.42 -6.06
CA ALA A 192 18.29 14.84 -6.13
C ALA A 192 17.87 15.27 -7.54
N HIS A 193 18.28 14.54 -8.56
CA HIS A 193 17.96 14.83 -9.96
C HIS A 193 17.59 13.56 -10.76
N PRO A 194 16.48 12.86 -10.42
CA PRO A 194 16.04 11.70 -11.19
C PRO A 194 15.86 12.04 -12.68
N GLN A 195 16.37 11.17 -13.55
CA GLN A 195 16.35 11.39 -15.00
C GLN A 195 15.38 10.45 -15.68
N TYR A 196 14.44 11.01 -16.45
CA TYR A 196 13.56 10.19 -17.28
C TYR A 196 14.33 9.63 -18.48
N ILE A 197 14.48 8.31 -18.57
CA ILE A 197 15.35 7.66 -19.57
C ILE A 197 14.61 6.83 -20.60
N LYS A 198 13.41 6.32 -20.28
CA LYS A 198 12.66 5.40 -21.15
C LYS A 198 11.20 5.28 -20.72
N SER A 199 10.31 5.11 -21.68
CA SER A 199 8.94 4.58 -21.47
C SER A 199 8.77 3.24 -22.15
N VAL A 200 7.84 2.43 -21.64
CA VAL A 200 7.34 1.24 -22.29
C VAL A 200 5.82 1.31 -22.34
N ARG A 201 5.26 1.35 -23.56
CA ARG A 201 3.82 1.35 -23.79
C ARG A 201 3.24 -0.04 -23.56
N THR A 202 2.07 -0.12 -22.94
CA THR A 202 1.28 -1.35 -22.76
C THR A 202 -0.13 -1.18 -23.34
N ASP A 203 -0.89 -2.28 -23.47
CA ASP A 203 -2.21 -2.25 -24.12
C ASP A 203 -3.30 -1.58 -23.28
N CYS A 204 -3.18 -1.53 -21.94
CA CYS A 204 -4.19 -0.96 -21.03
C CYS A 204 -3.53 -0.16 -19.91
N GLY A 205 -2.40 0.49 -20.20
CA GLY A 205 -1.62 1.21 -19.18
C GLY A 205 -1.00 0.28 -18.13
N SER A 206 -0.68 0.88 -17.00
CA SER A 206 -0.19 0.21 -15.79
C SER A 206 -0.96 0.82 -14.63
N HIS A 207 -1.90 0.06 -14.08
CA HIS A 207 -2.66 0.47 -12.91
C HIS A 207 -1.79 0.34 -11.66
N THR A 208 -1.26 -0.86 -11.46
CA THR A 208 -0.11 -1.09 -10.57
C THR A 208 0.96 -1.87 -11.34
N GLN A 209 2.09 -2.14 -10.68
CA GLN A 209 3.16 -2.94 -11.26
C GLN A 209 4.01 -3.61 -10.19
N THR A 210 4.45 -4.83 -10.49
CA THR A 210 5.31 -5.62 -9.62
C THR A 210 6.68 -5.80 -10.23
N LEU A 211 7.72 -5.39 -9.52
CA LEU A 211 9.08 -5.70 -9.88
C LEU A 211 9.39 -7.17 -9.55
N VAL A 212 10.01 -7.88 -10.48
CA VAL A 212 10.40 -9.28 -10.33
C VAL A 212 11.87 -9.45 -10.73
N PRO A 213 12.78 -9.67 -9.76
CA PRO A 213 14.19 -9.88 -10.08
C PRO A 213 14.40 -11.12 -10.95
N GLY A 214 15.23 -10.96 -11.97
CA GLY A 214 15.71 -12.06 -12.80
C GLY A 214 16.69 -12.95 -12.03
N LYS A 215 16.69 -14.24 -12.36
CA LYS A 215 17.56 -15.24 -11.71
C LYS A 215 19.06 -15.03 -12.01
N ASP A 216 19.39 -14.19 -12.98
CA ASP A 216 20.75 -13.85 -13.39
C ASP A 216 21.34 -12.64 -12.62
N GLY A 217 20.52 -11.93 -11.83
CA GLY A 217 20.90 -10.69 -11.14
C GLY A 217 21.21 -9.51 -12.08
N LYS A 218 20.90 -9.62 -13.37
CA LYS A 218 21.20 -8.63 -14.42
C LYS A 218 19.96 -8.13 -15.13
N THR A 219 18.84 -8.79 -14.93
CA THR A 219 17.56 -8.48 -15.53
C THR A 219 16.53 -8.20 -14.44
N ALA A 220 15.72 -7.18 -14.61
CA ALA A 220 14.45 -7.03 -13.90
C ALA A 220 13.30 -7.30 -14.87
N TYR A 221 12.23 -7.90 -14.36
CA TYR A 221 10.95 -7.99 -15.05
C TYR A 221 9.95 -7.10 -14.32
N ILE A 222 9.08 -6.42 -15.06
CA ILE A 222 7.95 -5.69 -14.49
C ILE A 222 6.69 -6.41 -14.94
N TYR A 223 5.98 -7.00 -14.00
CA TYR A 223 4.64 -7.53 -14.24
C TYR A 223 3.70 -6.34 -14.15
N VAL A 224 3.04 -6.03 -15.26
CA VAL A 224 2.11 -4.91 -15.36
C VAL A 224 0.72 -5.42 -15.07
N GLN A 225 0.11 -4.86 -14.02
CA GLN A 225 -1.29 -5.07 -13.69
C GLN A 225 -2.12 -3.95 -14.31
N SER A 226 -3.13 -4.32 -15.08
CA SER A 226 -4.04 -3.37 -15.70
C SER A 226 -5.37 -4.03 -16.04
N TYR A 227 -6.39 -3.21 -16.18
CA TYR A 227 -7.76 -3.61 -16.42
C TYR A 227 -8.52 -2.50 -17.19
N SER A 228 -9.84 -2.46 -17.09
CA SER A 228 -10.73 -1.52 -17.79
C SER A 228 -10.68 -1.56 -19.33
N PRO A 229 -10.72 -2.76 -19.94
CA PRO A 229 -10.83 -2.86 -21.40
C PRO A 229 -12.16 -2.30 -21.90
N SER A 230 -12.12 -1.65 -23.07
CA SER A 230 -13.31 -1.08 -23.70
C SER A 230 -13.47 -1.52 -25.16
N ALA A 231 -14.70 -1.82 -25.57
CA ALA A 231 -15.00 -2.14 -26.96
C ALA A 231 -14.76 -0.95 -27.91
N SER A 232 -14.83 0.28 -27.40
CA SER A 232 -14.57 1.50 -28.17
C SER A 232 -13.10 1.93 -28.17
N ALA A 233 -12.26 1.32 -27.34
CA ALA A 233 -10.82 1.59 -27.30
C ALA A 233 -10.13 1.23 -28.62
N ALA A 234 -9.05 1.93 -28.95
CA ALA A 234 -8.24 1.59 -30.11
C ALA A 234 -7.32 0.39 -29.86
N TYR A 235 -6.87 0.17 -28.62
CA TYR A 235 -5.87 -0.85 -28.27
C TYR A 235 -6.17 -1.64 -26.97
N CYS A 236 -6.76 -1.02 -25.92
CA CYS A 236 -7.20 -1.72 -24.71
C CYS A 236 -8.58 -2.41 -24.88
N LYS A 237 -8.61 -3.58 -25.54
CA LYS A 237 -9.85 -4.30 -25.88
C LYS A 237 -10.02 -5.61 -25.13
N LEU A 238 -11.28 -6.04 -24.96
CA LEU A 238 -11.61 -7.38 -24.49
C LEU A 238 -11.23 -8.46 -25.53
N PRO A 239 -10.85 -9.68 -25.08
CA PRO A 239 -10.56 -10.03 -23.70
C PRO A 239 -9.21 -9.45 -23.24
N HIS A 240 -9.17 -8.97 -21.99
CA HIS A 240 -7.94 -8.54 -21.30
C HIS A 240 -7.67 -9.47 -20.12
N ASP A 241 -7.46 -10.75 -20.42
CA ASP A 241 -7.29 -11.86 -19.47
C ASP A 241 -5.80 -12.18 -19.23
N LYS A 242 -4.93 -11.18 -19.40
CA LYS A 242 -3.48 -11.29 -19.50
C LYS A 242 -2.77 -10.28 -18.59
N ILE A 243 -1.49 -10.50 -18.35
CA ILE A 243 -0.58 -9.44 -17.88
C ILE A 243 0.42 -9.09 -18.98
N SER A 244 0.95 -7.87 -18.96
CA SER A 244 2.11 -7.52 -19.79
C SER A 244 3.38 -7.66 -18.97
N ILE A 245 4.41 -8.30 -19.54
CA ILE A 245 5.70 -8.48 -18.87
C ILE A 245 6.75 -7.65 -19.61
N ILE A 246 7.28 -6.64 -18.93
CA ILE A 246 8.37 -5.81 -19.43
C ILE A 246 9.69 -6.41 -18.95
N LYS A 247 10.65 -6.63 -19.84
CA LYS A 247 12.01 -7.04 -19.48
C LYS A 247 12.94 -5.84 -19.53
N VAL A 248 13.74 -5.66 -18.48
CA VAL A 248 14.65 -4.53 -18.31
C VAL A 248 16.06 -5.06 -18.05
N PRO A 249 16.96 -4.97 -19.03
CA PRO A 249 18.39 -5.21 -18.80
C PRO A 249 18.93 -4.10 -17.88
N LEU A 250 19.48 -4.45 -16.72
CA LEU A 250 19.91 -3.46 -15.71
C LEU A 250 21.14 -2.66 -16.16
N ASP A 251 21.96 -3.21 -17.05
CA ASP A 251 23.11 -2.54 -17.66
C ASP A 251 22.75 -1.66 -18.88
N ASN A 252 21.57 -1.89 -19.46
CA ASN A 252 21.03 -1.11 -20.57
C ASN A 252 19.50 -0.94 -20.45
N PRO A 253 19.03 -0.14 -19.48
CA PRO A 253 17.60 0.01 -19.19
C PRO A 253 16.80 0.62 -20.35
N THR A 254 17.45 1.33 -21.29
CA THR A 254 16.77 1.90 -22.47
C THR A 254 16.30 0.84 -23.47
N ALA A 255 16.82 -0.39 -23.37
CA ALA A 255 16.37 -1.54 -24.15
C ALA A 255 15.10 -2.19 -23.59
N ALA A 256 14.51 -1.66 -22.52
CA ALA A 256 13.30 -2.19 -21.94
C ALA A 256 12.15 -2.26 -22.95
N ALA A 257 11.44 -3.40 -22.94
CA ALA A 257 10.32 -3.68 -23.83
C ALA A 257 9.39 -4.74 -23.23
N VAL A 258 8.14 -4.75 -23.68
CA VAL A 258 7.22 -5.89 -23.42
C VAL A 258 7.76 -7.12 -24.16
N VAL A 259 8.03 -8.19 -23.42
CA VAL A 259 8.57 -9.45 -23.96
C VAL A 259 7.54 -10.58 -23.99
N ALA A 260 6.54 -10.51 -23.12
CA ALA A 260 5.51 -11.53 -23.03
C ALA A 260 4.18 -10.92 -22.59
N THR A 261 3.08 -11.55 -23.02
CA THR A 261 1.71 -11.20 -22.64
C THR A 261 0.92 -12.47 -22.30
N PRO A 262 1.34 -13.24 -21.28
CA PRO A 262 0.71 -14.51 -20.94
C PRO A 262 -0.76 -14.31 -20.57
N VAL A 263 -1.63 -15.13 -21.15
CA VAL A 263 -3.04 -15.21 -20.77
C VAL A 263 -3.14 -16.01 -19.49
N LEU A 264 -3.55 -15.35 -18.41
CA LEU A 264 -3.71 -15.97 -17.09
C LEU A 264 -5.07 -16.67 -16.96
N PHE A 265 -6.12 -16.13 -17.56
CA PHE A 265 -7.51 -16.61 -17.40
C PHE A 265 -8.15 -17.02 -18.74
N PRO A 266 -7.66 -18.09 -19.40
CA PRO A 266 -8.14 -18.46 -20.73
C PRO A 266 -9.61 -18.95 -20.68
N GLY A 267 -10.46 -18.38 -21.54
CA GLY A 267 -11.82 -18.89 -21.75
C GLY A 267 -12.89 -18.35 -20.80
N THR A 268 -12.58 -17.35 -19.97
CA THR A 268 -13.57 -16.62 -19.18
C THR A 268 -14.12 -15.44 -19.99
N THR A 269 -15.27 -15.61 -20.65
CA THR A 269 -15.97 -14.51 -21.35
C THR A 269 -17.31 -14.21 -20.69
N GLY A 270 -17.48 -13.02 -20.10
CA GLY A 270 -18.76 -12.52 -19.59
C GLY A 270 -18.61 -11.35 -18.61
N ALA A 271 -19.69 -10.68 -18.22
CA ALA A 271 -19.63 -9.55 -17.25
C ALA A 271 -19.13 -9.95 -15.83
N ASN A 272 -19.00 -11.25 -15.55
CA ASN A 272 -18.51 -11.82 -14.28
C ASN A 272 -17.13 -12.52 -14.43
N SER A 273 -16.39 -12.25 -15.51
CA SER A 273 -15.03 -12.79 -15.73
C SER A 273 -13.97 -11.79 -15.30
N THR A 274 -12.94 -12.27 -14.60
CA THR A 274 -11.71 -11.51 -14.31
C THR A 274 -11.17 -10.86 -15.57
N SER A 275 -11.08 -9.52 -15.54
CA SER A 275 -10.62 -8.67 -16.65
C SER A 275 -9.19 -8.16 -16.45
N GLY A 276 -8.45 -8.77 -15.52
CA GLY A 276 -7.08 -8.41 -15.16
C GLY A 276 -6.79 -8.73 -13.70
N CYS A 277 -5.51 -8.69 -13.34
CA CYS A 277 -5.10 -8.60 -11.94
C CYS A 277 -5.05 -7.15 -11.51
N HIS A 278 -5.50 -6.86 -10.29
CA HIS A 278 -5.36 -5.55 -9.66
C HIS A 278 -3.94 -5.40 -9.11
N ASP A 279 -3.56 -6.24 -8.14
CA ASP A 279 -2.17 -6.38 -7.69
C ASP A 279 -1.65 -7.80 -7.83
N ILE A 280 -0.34 -7.88 -8.01
CA ILE A 280 0.42 -9.12 -7.87
C ILE A 280 1.53 -8.88 -6.86
N THR A 281 1.64 -9.77 -5.88
CA THR A 281 2.81 -9.85 -5.01
C THR A 281 3.64 -11.06 -5.41
N VAL A 282 4.91 -10.85 -5.71
CA VAL A 282 5.86 -11.93 -5.98
C VAL A 282 6.65 -12.26 -4.73
N TYR A 283 6.98 -13.53 -4.58
CA TYR A 283 7.95 -14.03 -3.62
C TYR A 283 9.11 -14.66 -4.41
N PRO A 284 10.14 -13.87 -4.79
CA PRO A 284 11.15 -14.29 -5.75
C PRO A 284 11.98 -15.51 -5.31
N GLU A 285 12.29 -15.64 -4.02
CA GLU A 285 13.07 -16.77 -3.50
C GLU A 285 12.35 -18.11 -3.67
N LEU A 286 11.02 -18.11 -3.55
CA LEU A 286 10.20 -19.33 -3.67
C LEU A 286 9.67 -19.56 -5.09
N ASP A 287 9.98 -18.67 -6.02
CA ASP A 287 9.41 -18.66 -7.37
C ASP A 287 7.87 -18.70 -7.36
N LEU A 288 7.25 -17.98 -6.41
CA LEU A 288 5.80 -17.87 -6.27
C LEU A 288 5.31 -16.45 -6.52
N ALA A 289 4.07 -16.31 -6.95
CA ALA A 289 3.34 -15.04 -6.90
C ALA A 289 1.90 -15.26 -6.46
N ALA A 290 1.32 -14.31 -5.76
CA ALA A 290 -0.09 -14.26 -5.42
C ALA A 290 -0.71 -13.06 -6.15
N GLY A 291 -1.77 -13.32 -6.91
CA GLY A 291 -2.49 -12.28 -7.66
C GLY A 291 -3.89 -12.10 -7.11
N ALA A 292 -4.29 -10.84 -6.91
CA ALA A 292 -5.64 -10.45 -6.59
C ALA A 292 -6.27 -9.92 -7.88
N CYS A 293 -7.18 -10.69 -8.50
CA CYS A 293 -7.57 -10.50 -9.89
C CYS A 293 -9.08 -10.44 -10.07
N MET A 294 -9.65 -9.26 -9.76
CA MET A 294 -11.02 -8.82 -10.13
C MET A 294 -12.06 -9.94 -10.12
N GLY A 295 -12.14 -10.67 -9.01
CA GLY A 295 -13.05 -11.80 -8.79
C GLY A 295 -12.35 -13.09 -8.35
N ASP A 296 -11.03 -13.19 -8.53
CA ASP A 296 -10.24 -14.37 -8.23
C ASP A 296 -8.99 -14.05 -7.41
N GLY A 297 -8.72 -14.84 -6.38
CA GLY A 297 -7.42 -14.93 -5.74
C GLY A 297 -6.62 -16.08 -6.36
N VAL A 298 -5.43 -15.81 -6.87
CA VAL A 298 -4.60 -16.81 -7.55
C VAL A 298 -3.24 -16.97 -6.90
N LEU A 299 -2.73 -18.20 -6.92
CA LEU A 299 -1.34 -18.54 -6.65
C LEU A 299 -0.71 -18.98 -7.98
N MET A 300 0.46 -18.43 -8.28
CA MET A 300 1.19 -18.65 -9.52
C MET A 300 2.59 -19.20 -9.26
N ASP A 301 3.03 -20.12 -10.11
CA ASP A 301 4.44 -20.45 -10.30
C ASP A 301 5.05 -19.43 -11.26
N ILE A 302 6.13 -18.78 -10.83
CA ILE A 302 6.88 -17.80 -11.63
C ILE A 302 8.32 -18.25 -11.88
N SER A 303 8.61 -19.55 -11.79
CA SER A 303 9.95 -20.11 -12.04
C SER A 303 10.51 -19.71 -13.39
N ASP A 304 9.63 -19.54 -14.39
CA ASP A 304 9.87 -18.80 -15.61
C ASP A 304 9.23 -17.40 -15.50
N ARG A 305 10.07 -16.37 -15.46
CA ARG A 305 9.64 -14.97 -15.28
C ARG A 305 8.88 -14.42 -16.49
N GLU A 306 8.94 -15.09 -17.65
CA GLU A 306 8.21 -14.67 -18.86
C GLU A 306 6.92 -15.46 -19.07
N ASN A 307 6.69 -16.51 -18.27
CA ASN A 307 5.54 -17.40 -18.38
C ASN A 307 5.00 -17.84 -17.00
N PRO A 308 4.42 -16.92 -16.21
CA PRO A 308 3.70 -17.26 -14.97
C PRO A 308 2.55 -18.24 -15.24
N VAL A 309 2.38 -19.22 -14.34
CA VAL A 309 1.33 -20.24 -14.44
C VAL A 309 0.51 -20.28 -13.17
N ILE A 310 -0.82 -20.14 -13.28
CA ILE A 310 -1.73 -20.33 -12.13
C ILE A 310 -1.70 -21.80 -11.69
N ILE A 311 -1.38 -22.02 -10.42
CA ILE A 311 -1.34 -23.35 -9.77
C ILE A 311 -2.47 -23.54 -8.74
N SER A 312 -3.06 -22.45 -8.23
CA SER A 312 -4.27 -22.49 -7.40
C SER A 312 -5.10 -21.24 -7.63
N GLN A 313 -6.42 -21.38 -7.54
CA GLN A 313 -7.38 -20.29 -7.72
C GLN A 313 -8.52 -20.45 -6.73
N VAL A 314 -8.95 -19.35 -6.12
CA VAL A 314 -10.07 -19.30 -5.17
C VAL A 314 -10.98 -18.11 -5.50
N ARG A 315 -12.25 -18.25 -5.13
CA ARG A 315 -13.24 -17.19 -5.12
C ARG A 315 -13.90 -17.14 -3.76
N ASP A 316 -14.32 -15.95 -3.37
CA ASP A 316 -14.98 -15.69 -2.09
C ASP A 316 -16.22 -14.84 -2.36
N THR A 317 -17.39 -15.32 -1.93
CA THR A 317 -18.66 -14.60 -2.12
C THR A 317 -18.78 -13.35 -1.24
N ASN A 318 -17.89 -13.17 -0.27
CA ASN A 318 -17.84 -11.96 0.55
C ASN A 318 -16.93 -10.90 -0.05
N PHE A 319 -16.06 -11.26 -1.01
CA PHE A 319 -15.18 -10.32 -1.71
C PHE A 319 -15.93 -9.69 -2.87
N ALA A 320 -15.86 -8.37 -2.97
CA ALA A 320 -16.33 -7.64 -4.13
C ALA A 320 -15.18 -7.27 -5.06
N PHE A 321 -14.01 -6.94 -4.50
CA PHE A 321 -12.86 -6.51 -5.28
C PHE A 321 -11.57 -7.06 -4.67
N TRP A 322 -11.00 -8.07 -5.34
CA TRP A 322 -9.71 -8.64 -4.96
C TRP A 322 -8.62 -7.62 -5.27
N HIS A 323 -8.13 -6.97 -4.24
CA HIS A 323 -7.26 -5.80 -4.37
C HIS A 323 -5.78 -6.18 -4.33
N SER A 324 -5.32 -6.75 -3.21
CA SER A 324 -3.91 -7.10 -3.00
C SER A 324 -3.70 -8.41 -2.26
N ALA A 325 -2.44 -8.86 -2.23
CA ALA A 325 -2.03 -10.11 -1.61
C ALA A 325 -0.70 -9.94 -0.84
N THR A 326 -0.54 -10.60 0.30
CA THR A 326 0.70 -10.59 1.09
C THR A 326 1.01 -12.00 1.58
N PHE A 327 2.23 -12.49 1.34
CA PHE A 327 2.64 -13.78 1.89
C PHE A 327 3.08 -13.61 3.35
N ASN A 328 2.99 -14.66 4.16
CA ASN A 328 3.83 -14.70 5.36
C ASN A 328 5.30 -14.99 4.98
N ASN A 329 6.25 -14.76 5.89
CA ASN A 329 7.67 -14.92 5.57
C ASN A 329 8.06 -16.35 5.18
N ALA A 330 7.34 -17.36 5.70
CA ALA A 330 7.60 -18.75 5.31
C ALA A 330 7.05 -19.12 3.92
N GLY A 331 6.24 -18.26 3.29
CA GLY A 331 5.54 -18.56 2.04
C GLY A 331 4.52 -19.69 2.17
N THR A 332 3.97 -19.87 3.38
CA THR A 332 2.98 -20.90 3.72
C THR A 332 1.59 -20.34 3.89
N LYS A 333 1.41 -19.03 3.83
CA LYS A 333 0.12 -18.34 3.94
C LYS A 333 0.07 -17.18 2.94
N VAL A 334 -1.14 -16.82 2.53
CA VAL A 334 -1.43 -15.59 1.78
C VAL A 334 -2.61 -14.89 2.46
N VAL A 335 -2.45 -13.60 2.71
CA VAL A 335 -3.53 -12.68 3.05
C VAL A 335 -3.96 -12.00 1.76
N PHE A 336 -5.24 -12.13 1.39
CA PHE A 336 -5.84 -11.36 0.31
C PHE A 336 -6.75 -10.27 0.87
N THR A 337 -6.79 -9.12 0.23
CA THR A 337 -7.52 -7.94 0.69
C THR A 337 -8.73 -7.68 -0.21
N ASP A 338 -9.91 -7.50 0.38
CA ASP A 338 -11.13 -7.06 -0.30
C ASP A 338 -11.29 -5.55 -0.18
N GLU A 339 -11.19 -4.85 -1.30
CA GLU A 339 -11.42 -3.41 -1.37
C GLU A 339 -12.85 -3.11 -1.84
N LEU A 340 -13.82 -3.64 -1.10
CA LEU A 340 -15.23 -3.35 -1.29
C LEU A 340 -15.48 -1.83 -1.39
N GLY A 341 -16.23 -1.39 -2.39
CA GLY A 341 -16.50 0.04 -2.63
C GLY A 341 -15.36 0.82 -3.28
N GLY A 342 -14.33 0.13 -3.79
CA GLY A 342 -13.26 0.72 -4.61
C GLY A 342 -12.48 1.81 -3.87
N GLY A 343 -12.22 1.60 -2.59
CA GLY A 343 -11.43 2.51 -1.75
C GLY A 343 -12.11 3.82 -1.35
N SER A 344 -13.28 4.12 -1.93
CA SER A 344 -13.97 5.41 -1.81
C SER A 344 -15.16 5.40 -0.84
N SER A 345 -15.74 4.23 -0.58
CA SER A 345 -16.94 4.06 0.24
C SER A 345 -16.61 3.85 1.73
N ALA A 346 -17.58 4.13 2.61
CA ALA A 346 -17.43 3.96 4.06
C ALA A 346 -17.78 2.53 4.50
N ILE A 347 -16.89 1.56 4.27
CA ILE A 347 -17.15 0.14 4.57
C ILE A 347 -16.96 -0.20 6.05
N CYS A 348 -16.34 0.67 6.84
CA CYS A 348 -16.15 0.50 8.28
C CYS A 348 -17.32 1.05 9.10
N THR A 349 -18.55 0.86 8.64
CA THR A 349 -19.78 1.24 9.37
C THR A 349 -20.52 0.00 9.89
N SER A 350 -21.53 0.20 10.75
CA SER A 350 -22.27 -0.94 11.31
C SER A 350 -23.16 -1.67 10.30
N SER A 351 -23.35 -1.07 9.12
CA SER A 351 -24.10 -1.63 7.98
C SER A 351 -23.40 -2.81 7.31
N TYR A 352 -22.07 -2.92 7.45
CA TYR A 352 -21.27 -3.97 6.81
C TYR A 352 -20.82 -5.02 7.82
N ARG A 353 -20.83 -6.29 7.41
CA ARG A 353 -20.37 -7.40 8.26
C ARG A 353 -18.85 -7.37 8.43
N ALA A 354 -18.37 -8.05 9.46
CA ALA A 354 -16.94 -8.20 9.75
C ALA A 354 -16.16 -8.95 8.65
N ASN A 355 -16.83 -9.60 7.71
CA ASN A 355 -16.23 -10.31 6.60
C ASN A 355 -16.40 -9.61 5.24
N GLN A 356 -16.83 -8.35 5.21
CA GLN A 356 -16.99 -7.54 4.00
C GLN A 356 -16.03 -6.36 4.04
N GLY A 357 -15.30 -6.10 2.95
CA GLY A 357 -14.22 -5.12 2.94
C GLY A 357 -13.11 -5.48 3.94
N ALA A 358 -12.78 -6.77 4.00
CA ALA A 358 -11.95 -7.40 5.01
C ALA A 358 -10.81 -8.16 4.32
N ASP A 359 -9.77 -8.49 5.09
CA ASP A 359 -8.77 -9.45 4.64
C ASP A 359 -9.28 -10.89 4.80
N ALA A 360 -8.88 -11.76 3.89
CA ALA A 360 -9.08 -13.21 3.96
C ALA A 360 -7.73 -13.93 4.02
N ILE A 361 -7.58 -14.80 5.01
CA ILE A 361 -6.34 -15.53 5.28
C ILE A 361 -6.46 -16.94 4.73
N TYR A 362 -5.52 -17.32 3.88
CA TYR A 362 -5.42 -18.65 3.28
C TYR A 362 -4.10 -19.29 3.66
N ASP A 363 -4.14 -20.55 4.10
CA ASP A 363 -2.94 -21.38 4.16
C ASP A 363 -2.63 -21.94 2.76
N ILE A 364 -1.34 -22.03 2.43
CA ILE A 364 -0.84 -22.77 1.26
C ILE A 364 -0.47 -24.18 1.72
N VAL A 365 -1.24 -25.16 1.26
CA VAL A 365 -0.98 -26.59 1.53
C VAL A 365 -0.51 -27.29 0.25
N GLY A 366 0.21 -28.40 0.38
CA GLY A 366 0.80 -29.12 -0.76
C GLY A 366 2.14 -28.55 -1.19
N SER A 367 2.63 -28.96 -2.37
CA SER A 367 3.97 -28.60 -2.86
C SER A 367 4.01 -28.55 -4.39
N GLY A 368 4.94 -27.76 -4.94
CA GLY A 368 5.08 -27.62 -6.40
C GLY A 368 3.79 -27.13 -7.04
N ALA A 369 3.36 -27.81 -8.11
CA ALA A 369 2.11 -27.54 -8.82
C ALA A 369 0.84 -28.00 -8.08
N ASP A 370 0.97 -28.85 -7.04
CA ASP A 370 -0.18 -29.35 -6.26
C ASP A 370 -0.54 -28.43 -5.08
N ARG A 371 0.09 -27.26 -4.99
CA ARG A 371 -0.21 -26.27 -3.94
C ARG A 371 -1.65 -25.80 -4.05
N LYS A 372 -2.32 -25.62 -2.91
CA LYS A 372 -3.70 -25.17 -2.81
C LYS A 372 -3.85 -24.11 -1.74
N LEU A 373 -4.67 -23.10 -2.03
CA LEU A 373 -5.14 -22.11 -1.08
C LEU A 373 -6.30 -22.70 -0.26
N VAL A 374 -6.17 -22.69 1.07
CA VAL A 374 -7.19 -23.17 2.00
C VAL A 374 -7.60 -22.03 2.92
N PHE A 375 -8.84 -21.55 2.76
CA PHE A 375 -9.40 -20.48 3.57
C PHE A 375 -9.39 -20.83 5.08
N ARG A 376 -9.05 -19.85 5.92
CA ARG A 376 -8.99 -20.00 7.38
C ARG A 376 -9.90 -19.05 8.12
N SER A 377 -9.75 -17.74 7.91
CA SER A 377 -10.56 -16.73 8.58
C SER A 377 -10.51 -15.40 7.83
N TYR A 378 -11.28 -14.44 8.34
CA TYR A 378 -11.18 -13.04 7.94
C TYR A 378 -10.52 -12.19 9.02
N PHE A 379 -9.98 -11.04 8.64
CA PHE A 379 -9.60 -9.98 9.54
C PHE A 379 -10.20 -8.65 9.05
N LYS A 380 -10.87 -7.93 9.95
CA LYS A 380 -11.33 -6.56 9.73
C LYS A 380 -11.07 -5.76 10.99
N ILE A 381 -10.69 -4.50 10.83
CA ILE A 381 -10.48 -3.63 11.99
C ILE A 381 -11.76 -3.56 12.84
N PRO A 382 -11.64 -3.55 14.19
CA PRO A 382 -12.79 -3.59 15.08
C PRO A 382 -13.46 -2.22 15.28
N ARG A 383 -12.88 -1.15 14.73
CA ARG A 383 -13.35 0.23 14.86
C ARG A 383 -14.44 0.52 13.83
N LEU A 384 -15.34 1.42 14.21
CA LEU A 384 -16.32 2.00 13.30
C LEU A 384 -15.89 3.42 12.94
N ASN A 385 -16.07 3.79 11.68
CA ASN A 385 -15.85 5.13 11.16
C ASN A 385 -17.19 5.79 10.80
N SER A 386 -17.13 7.09 10.55
CA SER A 386 -18.24 7.88 10.03
C SER A 386 -18.63 7.42 8.62
N PRO A 387 -19.91 7.51 8.22
CA PRO A 387 -20.33 7.35 6.82
C PRO A 387 -19.71 8.37 5.83
N ARG A 388 -18.91 9.32 6.32
CA ARG A 388 -18.16 10.30 5.51
C ARG A 388 -16.67 9.96 5.38
N GLU A 389 -16.24 8.84 5.93
CA GLU A 389 -14.88 8.35 5.89
C GLU A 389 -14.79 7.15 4.97
N ASN A 390 -14.04 7.28 3.86
CA ASN A 390 -13.71 6.11 3.08
C ASN A 390 -12.82 5.17 3.91
N CYS A 391 -13.23 3.92 4.08
CA CYS A 391 -12.54 2.97 4.93
C CYS A 391 -12.81 1.56 4.45
N VAL A 392 -11.74 0.85 4.09
CA VAL A 392 -11.74 -0.55 3.69
C VAL A 392 -10.30 -1.09 3.78
N ALA A 393 -10.13 -2.41 3.85
CA ALA A 393 -8.81 -3.05 3.85
C ALA A 393 -8.00 -2.62 2.61
N HIS A 394 -6.73 -2.28 2.80
CA HIS A 394 -5.84 -1.89 1.70
C HIS A 394 -4.39 -2.34 1.97
N ASN A 395 -3.41 -1.77 1.26
CA ASN A 395 -2.03 -2.26 1.22
C ASN A 395 -1.28 -2.27 2.56
N GLY A 396 -0.52 -3.33 2.78
CA GLY A 396 0.27 -3.56 3.99
C GLY A 396 1.52 -4.39 3.75
N SER A 397 2.35 -4.54 4.78
CA SER A 397 3.60 -5.31 4.72
C SER A 397 3.85 -6.06 6.02
N LEU A 398 4.66 -7.13 5.93
CA LEU A 398 5.14 -7.84 7.11
C LEU A 398 6.04 -6.96 7.97
N ILE A 399 5.89 -7.09 9.29
CA ILE A 399 6.90 -6.71 10.26
C ILE A 399 7.75 -7.96 10.53
N PRO A 400 9.09 -7.92 10.38
CA PRO A 400 9.96 -9.09 10.55
C PRO A 400 10.17 -9.47 12.03
N ALA A 401 9.06 -9.69 12.74
CA ALA A 401 9.02 -10.10 14.13
C ALA A 401 9.48 -11.56 14.29
N MET A 402 10.33 -11.82 15.28
CA MET A 402 10.91 -13.14 15.50
C MET A 402 9.82 -14.18 15.84
N GLY A 403 9.67 -15.19 14.99
CA GLY A 403 8.77 -16.32 15.21
C GLY A 403 7.28 -16.00 15.14
N ARG A 404 6.92 -14.87 14.49
CA ARG A 404 5.53 -14.43 14.34
C ARG A 404 5.27 -13.95 12.92
N ASP A 405 4.02 -14.12 12.50
CA ASP A 405 3.49 -13.49 11.31
C ASP A 405 2.69 -12.25 11.76
N ILE A 406 3.33 -11.08 11.71
CA ILE A 406 2.72 -9.79 12.04
C ILE A 406 2.81 -8.90 10.81
N MET A 407 1.75 -8.16 10.51
CA MET A 407 1.79 -7.13 9.48
C MET A 407 1.26 -5.79 9.99
N VAL A 408 1.70 -4.73 9.30
CA VAL A 408 1.10 -3.39 9.38
C VAL A 408 0.39 -3.12 8.06
N GLN A 409 -0.76 -2.46 8.11
CA GLN A 409 -1.65 -2.31 6.97
C GLN A 409 -2.43 -1.00 7.02
N ALA A 410 -2.65 -0.43 5.83
CA ALA A 410 -3.52 0.71 5.61
C ALA A 410 -5.01 0.31 5.52
N TRP A 411 -5.88 1.18 6.03
CA TRP A 411 -7.34 1.05 6.01
C TRP A 411 -8.01 2.34 5.52
N TYR A 412 -7.35 3.09 4.63
CA TYR A 412 -7.77 4.43 4.22
C TYR A 412 -7.98 5.37 5.43
N GLN A 413 -9.13 6.06 5.55
CA GLN A 413 -9.42 6.91 6.71
C GLN A 413 -9.66 6.10 7.99
N GLY A 414 -9.86 4.77 7.91
CA GLY A 414 -9.77 3.86 9.07
C GLY A 414 -8.36 3.75 9.66
N GLY A 415 -7.38 4.40 9.03
CA GLY A 415 -6.03 4.57 9.53
C GLY A 415 -5.16 3.35 9.28
N ILE A 416 -4.42 2.98 10.31
CA ILE A 416 -3.35 2.00 10.29
C ILE A 416 -3.62 0.96 11.35
N SER A 417 -3.58 -0.31 10.95
CA SER A 417 -3.70 -1.46 11.84
C SER A 417 -2.40 -2.25 11.85
N VAL A 418 -1.96 -2.66 13.04
CA VAL A 418 -0.91 -3.67 13.20
C VAL A 418 -1.57 -4.90 13.81
N TRP A 419 -1.42 -6.05 13.17
CA TRP A 419 -2.14 -7.26 13.57
C TRP A 419 -1.29 -8.52 13.42
N ASP A 420 -1.53 -9.48 14.32
CA ASP A 420 -0.85 -10.79 14.39
C ASP A 420 -1.75 -11.85 13.78
N PHE A 421 -1.23 -12.57 12.78
CA PHE A 421 -1.90 -13.67 12.09
C PHE A 421 -1.05 -14.96 12.10
N THR A 422 -0.19 -15.08 13.12
CA THR A 422 0.58 -16.30 13.39
C THR A 422 -0.35 -17.51 13.48
N ASP A 423 -1.51 -17.36 14.13
CA ASP A 423 -2.63 -18.29 14.00
C ASP A 423 -3.58 -17.82 12.91
N SER A 424 -3.55 -18.48 11.75
CA SER A 424 -4.39 -18.14 10.59
C SER A 424 -5.89 -18.21 10.88
N ALA A 425 -6.32 -18.88 11.96
CA ALA A 425 -7.73 -18.99 12.32
C ALA A 425 -8.21 -17.88 13.28
N ASN A 426 -7.28 -17.20 13.96
CA ASN A 426 -7.59 -16.22 15.00
C ASN A 426 -6.67 -14.99 14.89
N PRO A 427 -6.74 -14.21 13.80
CA PRO A 427 -5.99 -12.98 13.68
C PRO A 427 -6.44 -11.95 14.72
N VAL A 428 -5.50 -11.18 15.28
CA VAL A 428 -5.78 -10.21 16.34
C VAL A 428 -5.06 -8.90 16.07
N GLU A 429 -5.79 -7.79 16.16
CA GLU A 429 -5.19 -6.47 16.14
C GLU A 429 -4.40 -6.20 17.43
N ILE A 430 -3.18 -5.70 17.28
CA ILE A 430 -2.23 -5.49 18.37
C ILE A 430 -1.84 -4.03 18.59
N ALA A 431 -2.04 -3.18 17.57
CA ALA A 431 -1.92 -1.74 17.66
C ALA A 431 -2.76 -1.07 16.56
N TYR A 432 -3.18 0.17 16.78
CA TYR A 432 -3.79 0.97 15.72
C TYR A 432 -3.47 2.45 15.88
N TRP A 433 -3.46 3.16 14.77
CA TRP A 433 -3.38 4.61 14.70
C TRP A 433 -4.39 5.06 13.66
N GLU A 434 -5.25 6.00 13.99
CA GLU A 434 -6.19 6.58 13.03
C GLU A 434 -6.25 8.09 13.19
N ARG A 435 -6.74 8.74 12.14
CA ARG A 435 -7.08 10.15 12.11
C ARG A 435 -8.56 10.21 11.74
N GLY A 436 -9.34 10.91 12.55
CA GLY A 436 -10.76 11.11 12.28
C GLY A 436 -11.01 11.80 10.94
N PRO A 437 -12.30 11.97 10.57
CA PRO A 437 -12.70 12.35 9.22
C PRO A 437 -12.01 13.61 8.74
N LEU A 438 -11.71 13.67 7.44
CA LEU A 438 -11.22 14.90 6.81
C LEU A 438 -12.28 16.02 6.79
N SER A 439 -13.56 15.67 6.86
CA SER A 439 -14.66 16.63 6.88
C SER A 439 -15.94 16.04 7.47
N GLU A 440 -16.68 16.85 8.23
CA GLU A 440 -18.04 16.53 8.68
C GLU A 440 -19.12 16.83 7.64
N THR A 441 -18.77 17.52 6.54
CA THR A 441 -19.76 18.08 5.60
C THR A 441 -19.53 17.67 4.16
N ARG A 442 -18.34 17.16 3.82
CA ARG A 442 -18.00 16.61 2.50
C ARG A 442 -17.43 15.20 2.63
N ASN A 443 -17.68 14.37 1.62
CA ASN A 443 -16.89 13.15 1.45
C ASN A 443 -15.61 13.55 0.72
N ILE A 444 -14.46 13.23 1.31
CA ILE A 444 -13.14 13.53 0.76
C ILE A 444 -12.36 12.22 0.80
N LEU A 445 -11.86 11.77 -0.34
CA LEU A 445 -10.95 10.63 -0.38
C LEU A 445 -9.69 10.94 0.41
N GLY A 446 -9.37 10.09 1.38
CA GLY A 446 -8.29 10.34 2.32
C GLY A 446 -7.75 9.11 3.03
N GLY A 447 -6.86 9.38 3.97
CA GLY A 447 -6.25 8.37 4.81
C GLY A 447 -5.09 7.66 4.14
N ALA A 448 -4.60 6.60 4.79
CA ALA A 448 -3.43 5.86 4.33
C ALA A 448 -3.73 5.12 3.01
N TRP A 449 -3.00 5.42 1.93
CA TRP A 449 -3.01 4.59 0.72
C TRP A 449 -2.27 3.28 1.02
N SER A 450 -0.96 3.34 1.27
CA SER A 450 -0.19 2.19 1.72
C SER A 450 0.51 2.46 3.04
N THR A 451 0.76 1.40 3.81
CA THR A 451 1.47 1.50 5.09
C THR A 451 2.43 0.35 5.27
N TYR A 452 3.72 0.67 5.35
CA TYR A 452 4.78 -0.33 5.33
C TYR A 452 5.79 -0.18 6.47
N TYR A 453 6.31 -1.32 6.94
CA TYR A 453 7.44 -1.36 7.85
C TYR A 453 8.74 -1.24 7.07
N HIS A 454 9.59 -0.30 7.47
CA HIS A 454 10.95 -0.19 6.94
C HIS A 454 11.94 0.16 8.06
N ASN A 455 12.89 -0.75 8.30
CA ASN A 455 14.07 -0.54 9.17
C ASN A 455 13.79 0.06 10.56
N GLY A 456 12.67 -0.33 11.18
CA GLY A 456 12.33 0.05 12.57
C GLY A 456 11.24 1.11 12.71
N TYR A 457 10.74 1.62 11.60
CA TYR A 457 9.64 2.58 11.55
C TYR A 457 8.56 2.11 10.59
N ILE A 458 7.38 2.68 10.74
CA ILE A 458 6.26 2.49 9.82
C ILE A 458 6.12 3.77 9.01
N TYR A 459 5.99 3.63 7.69
CA TYR A 459 5.79 4.74 6.76
C TYR A 459 4.44 4.56 6.09
N SER A 460 3.64 5.63 6.05
CA SER A 460 2.36 5.66 5.37
C SER A 460 2.31 6.82 4.40
N ASN A 461 1.79 6.60 3.19
CA ASN A 461 1.56 7.66 2.23
C ASN A 461 0.07 8.04 2.27
N ASP A 462 -0.28 8.99 3.13
CA ASP A 462 -1.67 9.46 3.24
C ASP A 462 -2.05 10.28 2.00
N ILE A 463 -3.20 9.94 1.41
CA ILE A 463 -3.74 10.50 0.17
C ILE A 463 -3.78 12.03 0.20
N GLN A 464 -4.10 12.62 1.35
CA GLN A 464 -4.25 14.07 1.51
C GLN A 464 -3.21 14.69 2.45
N LYS A 465 -2.84 13.98 3.51
CA LYS A 465 -1.98 14.50 4.59
C LYS A 465 -0.50 14.26 4.33
N GLY A 466 -0.11 13.53 3.30
CA GLY A 466 1.29 13.36 2.91
C GLY A 466 1.97 12.17 3.58
N LEU A 467 3.30 12.23 3.71
CA LEU A 467 4.09 11.13 4.27
C LEU A 467 4.03 11.14 5.80
N ASP A 468 3.45 10.09 6.38
CA ASP A 468 3.46 9.84 7.81
C ASP A 468 4.62 8.92 8.19
N VAL A 469 5.31 9.25 9.28
CA VAL A 469 6.29 8.37 9.93
C VAL A 469 5.80 8.03 11.32
N ILE A 470 5.71 6.74 11.59
CA ILE A 470 5.08 6.17 12.78
C ILE A 470 6.09 5.29 13.50
N LYS A 471 6.11 5.43 14.83
CA LYS A 471 6.89 4.57 15.71
C LYS A 471 5.95 3.59 16.42
N LEU A 472 6.25 2.30 16.28
CA LEU A 472 5.69 1.22 17.06
C LEU A 472 6.68 0.84 18.17
N ASP A 473 6.22 0.83 19.40
CA ASP A 473 6.94 0.33 20.57
C ASP A 473 6.13 -0.79 21.21
N ASP A 474 6.25 -1.98 20.64
CA ASP A 474 5.57 -3.18 21.10
C ASP A 474 6.57 -4.31 21.31
N PRO A 475 6.62 -4.96 22.49
CA PRO A 475 7.54 -6.07 22.75
C PRO A 475 7.47 -7.21 21.72
N ARG A 476 6.30 -7.42 21.07
CA ARG A 476 6.11 -8.45 20.05
C ARG A 476 6.82 -8.12 18.73
N THR A 477 7.10 -6.85 18.47
CA THR A 477 7.64 -6.36 17.18
C THR A 477 8.97 -5.65 17.32
N ASN A 478 9.37 -5.23 18.52
CA ASN A 478 10.60 -4.48 18.74
C ASN A 478 11.84 -5.21 18.20
N ASN A 479 11.86 -6.54 18.28
CA ASN A 479 12.94 -7.38 17.75
C ASN A 479 13.09 -7.35 16.22
N ALA A 480 12.06 -6.88 15.49
CA ALA A 480 12.11 -6.69 14.04
C ALA A 480 13.22 -5.73 13.61
N ARG A 481 13.61 -4.79 14.50
CA ARG A 481 14.73 -3.87 14.24
C ARG A 481 16.06 -4.58 14.03
N ALA A 482 16.20 -5.83 14.44
CA ALA A 482 17.40 -6.62 14.16
C ALA A 482 17.50 -7.08 12.69
N ILE A 483 16.46 -6.88 11.90
CA ILE A 483 16.42 -7.14 10.47
C ILE A 483 16.30 -5.79 9.75
N ALA A 484 17.09 -5.61 8.70
CA ALA A 484 17.06 -4.41 7.88
C ALA A 484 17.09 -4.78 6.41
N PHE A 485 16.43 -3.96 5.60
CA PHE A 485 16.39 -4.08 4.16
C PHE A 485 17.16 -2.90 3.55
N ASP A 486 18.09 -3.21 2.66
CA ASP A 486 18.81 -2.20 1.86
C ASP A 486 17.92 -1.65 0.74
N GLU A 487 16.97 -2.44 0.28
CA GLU A 487 15.98 -2.10 -0.75
C GLU A 487 14.72 -2.90 -0.46
N LEU A 488 13.55 -2.26 -0.56
CA LEU A 488 12.26 -2.91 -0.31
C LEU A 488 11.21 -2.34 -1.27
N ASN A 489 10.67 -3.22 -2.10
CA ASN A 489 9.38 -3.05 -2.77
C ASN A 489 8.46 -4.09 -2.14
N VAL A 490 7.35 -3.69 -1.54
CA VAL A 490 6.56 -4.62 -0.71
C VAL A 490 5.93 -5.73 -1.53
N GLN A 491 5.48 -5.42 -2.74
CA GLN A 491 4.95 -6.39 -3.70
C GLN A 491 6.05 -7.29 -4.29
N THR A 492 7.32 -6.89 -4.21
CA THR A 492 8.47 -7.79 -4.43
C THR A 492 8.94 -8.33 -3.09
N GLN A 493 8.08 -9.10 -2.43
CA GLN A 493 8.26 -9.44 -1.03
C GLN A 493 9.60 -10.17 -0.81
N PRO A 494 10.56 -9.57 -0.08
CA PRO A 494 11.79 -10.25 0.26
C PRO A 494 11.51 -11.29 1.36
N SER A 495 12.27 -12.37 1.37
CA SER A 495 12.39 -13.15 2.60
C SER A 495 13.27 -12.41 3.58
N TYR A 496 13.12 -12.74 4.85
CA TYR A 496 14.09 -12.38 5.88
C TYR A 496 14.45 -13.60 6.72
N PRO A 497 15.66 -13.61 7.33
CA PRO A 497 16.15 -14.78 8.04
C PRO A 497 15.22 -15.18 9.19
N ALA A 498 14.67 -16.40 9.11
CA ALA A 498 13.73 -16.93 10.10
C ALA A 498 14.46 -17.66 11.24
N CYS A 499 14.08 -17.35 12.47
CA CYS A 499 14.63 -17.99 13.65
C CYS A 499 14.22 -19.47 13.73
N THR A 500 15.19 -20.40 13.74
CA THR A 500 14.92 -21.81 14.04
C THR A 500 14.83 -22.05 15.55
N THR A 501 15.56 -21.24 16.32
CA THR A 501 15.57 -21.27 17.78
C THR A 501 15.44 -19.84 18.29
N ILE A 502 14.52 -19.60 19.22
CA ILE A 502 14.38 -18.29 19.89
C ILE A 502 14.65 -18.49 21.37
N LEU A 503 15.63 -17.76 21.89
CA LEU A 503 15.95 -17.72 23.31
C LEU A 503 15.42 -16.40 23.88
N THR A 504 14.70 -16.47 24.99
CA THR A 504 14.15 -15.32 25.74
C THR A 504 14.58 -15.31 27.20
N ASN A 505 15.19 -16.41 27.66
CA ASN A 505 15.66 -16.57 29.02
C ASN A 505 17.18 -16.56 29.07
N ARG A 506 17.73 -16.20 30.25
CA ARG A 506 19.17 -16.22 30.53
C ARG A 506 19.80 -17.57 30.12
N GLN A 507 20.92 -17.49 29.43
CA GLN A 507 21.77 -18.62 29.08
C GLN A 507 23.05 -18.58 29.91
N ASN A 508 23.26 -19.59 30.75
CA ASN A 508 24.49 -19.72 31.53
C ASN A 508 25.44 -20.68 30.82
N GLY A 509 26.68 -20.23 30.58
CA GLY A 509 27.64 -20.94 29.74
C GLY A 509 27.73 -20.36 28.34
N GLY A 510 28.68 -20.88 27.55
CA GLY A 510 28.83 -20.50 26.16
C GLY A 510 27.65 -20.96 25.30
N LEU A 511 27.45 -20.29 24.16
CA LEU A 511 26.43 -20.59 23.18
C LEU A 511 27.09 -21.00 21.87
N ASP A 512 27.07 -22.30 21.55
CA ASP A 512 27.59 -22.83 20.29
C ASP A 512 26.42 -23.11 19.33
N ILE A 513 26.34 -22.34 18.24
CA ILE A 513 25.29 -22.44 17.21
C ILE A 513 25.86 -23.19 16.01
N ASN A 514 25.50 -24.46 15.89
CA ASN A 514 26.07 -25.37 14.88
C ASN A 514 25.26 -25.45 13.58
N SER A 515 23.99 -25.02 13.60
CA SER A 515 23.08 -25.05 12.44
C SER A 515 21.87 -24.16 12.70
N GLY A 516 21.19 -23.74 11.62
CA GLY A 516 20.00 -22.89 11.72
C GLY A 516 20.34 -21.49 12.24
N ILE A 517 19.31 -20.74 12.63
CA ILE A 517 19.45 -19.36 13.11
C ILE A 517 18.94 -19.31 14.54
N THR A 518 19.83 -18.96 15.47
CA THR A 518 19.45 -18.72 16.87
C THR A 518 19.23 -17.24 17.08
N CYS A 519 18.02 -16.89 17.47
CA CYS A 519 17.62 -15.54 17.80
C CYS A 519 17.61 -15.33 19.31
N LEU A 520 18.16 -14.22 19.77
CA LEU A 520 18.21 -13.80 21.16
C LEU A 520 17.36 -12.55 21.30
N ASP A 521 16.29 -12.63 22.11
CA ASP A 521 15.40 -11.51 22.38
C ASP A 521 15.43 -11.19 23.88
N GLY A 522 16.12 -10.13 24.26
CA GLY A 522 16.26 -9.75 25.67
C GLY A 522 17.16 -10.68 26.50
N VAL A 523 18.03 -11.47 25.88
CA VAL A 523 18.76 -12.55 26.56
C VAL A 523 20.08 -12.07 27.16
N THR A 524 20.40 -12.55 28.36
CA THR A 524 21.79 -12.53 28.87
C THR A 524 22.46 -13.88 28.61
N VAL A 525 23.55 -13.89 27.84
CA VAL A 525 24.41 -15.07 27.62
C VAL A 525 25.69 -14.92 28.45
N ASN A 526 25.97 -15.86 29.35
CA ASN A 526 27.15 -15.86 30.22
C ASN A 526 28.22 -16.83 29.72
N GLY A 527 28.90 -16.45 28.64
CA GLY A 527 29.96 -17.22 28.01
C GLY A 527 30.24 -16.73 26.59
N ALA A 528 31.21 -17.36 25.92
CA ALA A 528 31.49 -17.08 24.51
C ALA A 528 30.35 -17.58 23.61
N THR A 529 30.04 -16.83 22.54
CA THR A 529 29.07 -17.23 21.52
C THR A 529 29.83 -17.60 20.24
N LYS A 530 29.65 -18.82 19.75
CA LYS A 530 30.28 -19.29 18.51
C LYS A 530 29.21 -19.63 17.49
N VAL A 531 29.37 -19.12 16.27
CA VAL A 531 28.48 -19.39 15.14
C VAL A 531 29.28 -20.16 14.09
N ALA A 532 28.84 -21.39 13.81
CA ALA A 532 29.46 -22.24 12.80
C ALA A 532 29.13 -21.76 11.36
N PRO A 533 29.91 -22.17 10.36
CA PRO A 533 29.59 -21.91 8.95
C PRO A 533 28.16 -22.31 8.57
N GLY A 534 27.46 -21.43 7.86
CA GLY A 534 26.06 -21.58 7.45
C GLY A 534 25.02 -21.40 8.56
N ALA A 535 25.43 -21.36 9.84
CA ALA A 535 24.54 -21.02 10.94
C ALA A 535 24.43 -19.50 11.13
N GLY A 536 23.41 -19.04 11.87
CA GLY A 536 23.16 -17.63 12.08
C GLY A 536 22.85 -17.24 13.52
N LEU A 537 23.11 -15.97 13.83
CA LEU A 537 22.82 -15.33 15.10
C LEU A 537 22.09 -14.00 14.84
N ILE A 538 20.92 -13.81 15.45
CA ILE A 538 20.24 -12.52 15.49
C ILE A 538 20.02 -12.15 16.96
N ALA A 539 20.71 -11.13 17.45
CA ALA A 539 20.63 -10.68 18.82
C ALA A 539 19.99 -9.30 18.89
N PHE A 540 18.88 -9.22 19.61
CA PHE A 540 18.15 -7.99 19.88
C PHE A 540 18.07 -7.74 21.39
N ASN A 541 18.33 -6.50 21.81
CA ASN A 541 18.25 -6.06 23.21
C ASN A 541 18.92 -7.03 24.21
N SER A 542 20.03 -7.65 23.79
CA SER A 542 20.65 -8.77 24.50
C SER A 542 21.99 -8.37 25.11
N THR A 543 22.43 -9.10 26.13
CA THR A 543 23.75 -8.93 26.77
C THR A 543 24.57 -10.20 26.60
N LEU A 544 25.66 -10.11 25.82
CA LEU A 544 26.59 -11.20 25.56
C LEU A 544 27.84 -11.01 26.42
N ASN A 545 27.93 -11.74 27.53
CA ASN A 545 29.06 -11.72 28.47
C ASN A 545 30.19 -12.67 28.00
N GLY A 546 30.68 -12.42 26.80
CA GLY A 546 31.77 -13.15 26.17
C GLY A 546 32.01 -12.65 24.75
N SER A 547 33.04 -13.18 24.11
CA SER A 547 33.31 -12.84 22.70
C SER A 547 32.34 -13.57 21.77
N VAL A 548 31.95 -12.92 20.69
CA VAL A 548 31.17 -13.49 19.59
C VAL A 548 32.11 -13.81 18.45
N THR A 549 32.17 -15.07 18.03
CA THR A 549 32.99 -15.50 16.89
C THR A 549 32.12 -16.21 15.86
N ALA A 550 32.19 -15.77 14.61
CA ALA A 550 31.50 -16.39 13.50
C ALA A 550 32.46 -16.52 12.31
N THR A 551 32.38 -17.63 11.59
CA THR A 551 33.13 -17.85 10.35
C THR A 551 32.15 -18.39 9.32
N ASP A 552 32.04 -17.71 8.18
CA ASP A 552 31.10 -18.05 7.09
C ASP A 552 29.65 -18.27 7.56
N ALA A 553 29.22 -17.49 8.56
CA ALA A 553 27.85 -17.53 9.07
C ALA A 553 26.86 -17.02 8.01
N SER A 554 25.65 -17.58 8.01
CA SER A 554 24.59 -17.16 7.08
C SER A 554 24.06 -15.76 7.41
N VAL A 555 23.99 -15.42 8.70
CA VAL A 555 23.65 -14.08 9.18
C VAL A 555 24.23 -13.86 10.57
N VAL A 556 24.78 -12.68 10.82
CA VAL A 556 25.07 -12.20 12.17
C VAL A 556 24.55 -10.78 12.30
N SER A 557 23.50 -10.60 13.08
CA SER A 557 22.93 -9.28 13.39
C SER A 557 22.91 -9.08 14.90
N ILE A 558 23.52 -8.00 15.38
CA ILE A 558 23.58 -7.61 16.79
C ILE A 558 23.07 -6.17 16.88
N VAL A 559 21.85 -6.02 17.39
CA VAL A 559 21.14 -4.74 17.43
C VAL A 559 20.67 -4.44 18.84
N GLU A 560 20.80 -3.16 19.25
CA GLU A 560 20.40 -2.68 20.59
C GLU A 560 21.00 -3.50 21.75
N SER A 561 22.17 -4.11 21.54
CA SER A 561 22.73 -5.13 22.43
C SER A 561 24.06 -4.69 23.04
N ASN A 562 24.48 -5.37 24.10
CA ASN A 562 25.77 -5.18 24.76
C ASN A 562 26.64 -6.43 24.60
N VAL A 563 27.84 -6.30 24.05
CA VAL A 563 28.84 -7.36 23.96
C VAL A 563 30.01 -7.04 24.88
N ASN A 564 30.11 -7.76 26.00
CA ASN A 564 31.21 -7.65 26.95
C ASN A 564 32.37 -8.57 26.52
N GLY A 565 32.87 -8.35 25.31
CA GLY A 565 33.89 -9.15 24.62
C GLY A 565 34.20 -8.59 23.24
N SER A 566 34.96 -9.33 22.44
CA SER A 566 35.20 -8.96 21.03
C SER A 566 34.15 -9.58 20.12
N VAL A 567 33.85 -8.93 18.99
CA VAL A 567 33.06 -9.48 17.89
C VAL A 567 34.01 -9.74 16.73
N ALA A 568 34.16 -11.00 16.33
CA ALA A 568 34.92 -11.43 15.16
C ALA A 568 33.98 -12.23 14.24
N ALA A 569 33.32 -11.53 13.31
CA ALA A 569 32.28 -12.07 12.47
C ALA A 569 32.22 -11.27 11.16
N VAL A 570 32.84 -11.80 10.09
CA VAL A 570 32.84 -11.15 8.78
C VAL A 570 31.40 -11.03 8.25
N GLY A 571 31.04 -9.86 7.73
CA GLY A 571 29.69 -9.56 7.25
C GLY A 571 28.65 -9.30 8.34
N ALA A 572 29.05 -9.24 9.62
CA ALA A 572 28.10 -8.98 10.70
C ALA A 572 27.60 -7.53 10.72
N THR A 573 26.30 -7.37 10.96
CA THR A 573 25.69 -6.08 11.28
C THR A 573 25.75 -5.87 12.80
N VAL A 574 26.39 -4.78 13.22
CA VAL A 574 26.39 -4.33 14.62
C VAL A 574 25.85 -2.90 14.66
N ARG A 575 24.60 -2.72 15.09
CA ARG A 575 23.91 -1.42 15.08
C ARG A 575 23.39 -1.09 16.47
N ASP A 576 23.48 0.18 16.87
CA ASP A 576 22.98 0.68 18.16
C ASP A 576 23.43 -0.15 19.37
N SER A 577 24.60 -0.77 19.26
CA SER A 577 25.11 -1.78 20.19
C SER A 577 26.46 -1.35 20.75
N LYS A 578 26.72 -1.70 22.01
CA LYS A 578 27.99 -1.41 22.68
C LYS A 578 28.87 -2.66 22.71
N VAL A 579 30.11 -2.54 22.24
CA VAL A 579 31.11 -3.62 22.29
C VAL A 579 32.32 -3.14 23.11
N THR A 580 32.73 -3.91 24.13
CA THR A 580 33.88 -3.54 24.97
C THR A 580 35.23 -3.97 24.39
N GLY A 581 35.24 -5.00 23.53
CA GLY A 581 36.43 -5.50 22.84
C GLY A 581 36.55 -4.99 21.40
N SER A 582 37.35 -5.70 20.58
CA SER A 582 37.52 -5.37 19.16
C SER A 582 36.31 -5.81 18.34
N VAL A 583 35.97 -5.04 17.30
CA VAL A 583 34.95 -5.38 16.29
C VAL A 583 35.64 -5.62 14.96
N LYS A 584 35.53 -6.84 14.43
CA LYS A 584 36.04 -7.24 13.12
C LYS A 584 34.90 -7.81 12.29
N THR A 585 34.35 -6.99 11.42
CA THR A 585 33.23 -7.34 10.52
C THR A 585 33.61 -7.32 9.04
N SER A 586 34.84 -6.90 8.72
CA SER A 586 35.42 -6.90 7.37
C SER A 586 36.87 -7.38 7.36
#